data_AF-A0A497N5I9-F1
#
_entry.id   AF-A0A497N5I9-F1
#
_cell.length_a   1.000
_cell.length_b   1.000
_cell.length_c   1.000
_cell.angle_alpha   90.00
_cell.angle_beta   90.00
_cell.angle_gamma   90.00
#
_symmetry.space_group_name_H-M   'P 1'
#
loop_
_entity.id
_entity.type
_entity.pdbx_description
1 polymer ?
#
loop_
_entity_poly.entity_id
_entity_poly.type
_entity_poly.pdbx_seq_one_letter_code
_entity_poly.pdbx_strand_id
1 'polypeptide(L)'
;MEESRAGVSLKLVLLYVLLFLGTFGGFYVLRALMGTRYPIMVVVSESMEPTLGVGDYILVRGVEDVNSIEVGPRGDIIVFLKPGSLNEYIVHRAVGRIPRDGAIYFKTKGDNNVAPDWWEVPEWNIVGRVYGRVPLVGYFSLFERTSGGIVTIIALVCLVLFIDYIVPPERGEGALIPSGEEKWRKGLSYMTLTLLLLSSLPCLLFYFLKGLWVLVDVVALLCWYACDLLLPLGIRDEDDSLMLWLYHFTLIVLPVGSDLIYRLTGITPNRWWYKPSGTVPIIWFLSGETPLYYTYLTTLGLLLLPGCLIFFLSWSKKRRGRPLLPEL
;
A
#
# COMPACT_ATOMS: atom_id res chain seq x y z
N MET A 1 -16.34 -3.89 39.85
CA MET A 1 -17.24 -3.02 39.07
C MET A 1 -17.37 -3.65 37.70
N GLU A 2 -18.39 -4.47 37.53
CA GLU A 2 -18.63 -5.25 36.31
C GLU A 2 -19.39 -4.33 35.35
N GLU A 3 -18.69 -3.82 34.35
CA GLU A 3 -19.32 -3.00 33.33
C GLU A 3 -20.37 -3.87 32.62
N SER A 4 -21.65 -3.46 32.72
CA SER A 4 -22.76 -4.22 32.14
C SER A 4 -22.44 -4.58 30.69
N ARG A 5 -22.64 -5.84 30.29
CA ARG A 5 -22.42 -6.31 28.90
C ARG A 5 -23.14 -5.41 27.87
N ALA A 6 -24.26 -4.79 28.25
CA ALA A 6 -24.97 -3.81 27.42
C ALA A 6 -24.21 -2.48 27.26
N GLY A 7 -23.52 -2.02 28.30
CA GLY A 7 -22.66 -0.84 28.24
C GLY A 7 -21.41 -1.05 27.38
N VAL A 8 -20.81 -2.24 27.45
CA VAL A 8 -19.67 -2.62 26.59
C VAL A 8 -20.12 -2.75 25.12
N SER A 9 -21.25 -3.40 24.86
CA SER A 9 -21.82 -3.51 23.52
C SER A 9 -22.19 -2.14 22.92
N LEU A 10 -22.76 -1.23 23.71
CA LEU A 10 -23.09 0.13 23.26
C LEU A 10 -21.83 0.94 22.92
N LYS A 11 -20.78 0.87 23.74
CA LYS A 11 -19.50 1.54 23.46
C LYS A 11 -18.85 1.04 22.17
N LEU A 12 -18.88 -0.27 21.93
CA LEU A 12 -18.39 -0.86 20.69
C LEU A 12 -19.19 -0.38 19.48
N VAL A 13 -20.52 -0.38 19.56
CA VAL A 13 -21.38 0.12 18.47
C VAL A 13 -21.10 1.60 18.19
N LEU A 14 -21.00 2.44 19.23
CA LEU A 14 -20.67 3.86 19.08
C LEU A 14 -19.29 4.05 18.46
N LEU A 15 -18.29 3.26 18.87
CA LEU A 15 -16.96 3.28 18.27
C LEU A 15 -17.02 2.94 16.77
N TYR A 16 -17.72 1.87 16.38
CA TYR A 16 -17.86 1.50 14.97
C TYR A 16 -18.61 2.58 14.16
N VAL A 17 -19.65 3.19 14.72
CA VAL A 17 -20.36 4.30 14.07
C VAL A 17 -19.44 5.51 13.90
N LEU A 18 -18.65 5.86 14.91
CA LEU A 18 -17.67 6.96 14.83
C LEU A 18 -16.58 6.68 13.80
N LEU A 19 -16.06 5.45 13.74
CA LEU A 19 -15.09 5.04 12.72
C LEU A 19 -15.70 5.13 11.32
N PHE A 20 -16.92 4.60 11.13
CA PHE A 20 -17.64 4.68 9.86
C PHE A 20 -17.86 6.14 9.43
N LEU A 21 -18.39 6.98 10.32
CA LEU A 21 -18.60 8.41 10.03
C LEU A 21 -17.28 9.14 9.79
N GLY A 22 -16.22 8.81 10.52
CA GLY A 22 -14.88 9.36 10.33
C GLY A 22 -14.31 9.01 8.95
N THR A 23 -14.40 7.74 8.53
CA THR A 23 -13.89 7.30 7.23
C THR A 23 -14.73 7.81 6.06
N PHE A 24 -16.04 7.58 6.09
CA PHE A 24 -16.93 7.99 4.99
C PHE A 24 -17.10 9.51 4.97
N GLY A 25 -17.41 10.12 6.11
CA GLY A 25 -17.53 11.57 6.25
C GLY A 25 -16.23 12.30 5.95
N GLY A 26 -15.09 11.79 6.46
CA GLY A 26 -13.77 12.32 6.14
C GLY A 26 -13.47 12.29 4.64
N PHE A 27 -13.85 11.23 3.93
CA PHE A 27 -13.67 11.16 2.48
C PHE A 27 -14.57 12.13 1.71
N TYR A 28 -15.82 12.35 2.16
CA TYR A 28 -16.69 13.39 1.60
C TYR A 28 -16.12 14.80 1.84
N VAL A 29 -15.61 15.07 3.04
CA VAL A 29 -14.93 16.34 3.35
C VAL A 29 -13.69 16.52 2.47
N LEU A 30 -12.89 15.48 2.29
CA LEU A 30 -11.72 15.53 1.42
C LEU A 30 -12.08 15.86 -0.03
N ARG A 31 -13.14 15.24 -0.57
CA ARG A 31 -13.66 15.55 -1.92
C ARG A 31 -14.08 17.02 -2.06
N ALA A 32 -14.80 17.53 -1.06
CA ALA A 32 -15.24 18.92 -1.04
C ALA A 32 -14.05 19.89 -0.95
N LEU A 33 -13.10 19.64 -0.05
CA LEU A 33 -11.90 20.47 0.12
C LEU A 33 -10.99 20.47 -1.11
N MET A 34 -10.87 19.33 -1.78
CA MET A 34 -10.04 19.21 -2.98
C MET A 34 -10.77 19.60 -4.27
N GLY A 35 -12.08 19.88 -4.23
CA GLY A 35 -12.85 20.28 -5.39
C GLY A 35 -12.92 19.21 -6.50
N THR A 36 -12.71 17.93 -6.17
CA THR A 36 -12.73 16.84 -7.16
C THR A 36 -13.40 15.58 -6.62
N ARG A 37 -13.97 14.77 -7.52
CA ARG A 37 -14.61 13.48 -7.17
C ARG A 37 -13.59 12.42 -6.76
N TYR A 38 -12.36 12.54 -7.26
CA TYR A 38 -11.28 11.56 -7.05
C TYR A 38 -10.04 12.26 -6.47
N PRO A 39 -10.07 12.67 -5.19
CA PRO A 39 -8.97 13.40 -4.56
C PRO A 39 -7.70 12.56 -4.37
N ILE A 40 -7.84 11.23 -4.41
CA ILE A 40 -6.76 10.26 -4.32
C ILE A 40 -6.95 9.23 -5.43
N MET A 41 -5.90 9.00 -6.22
CA MET A 41 -5.85 7.98 -7.26
C MET A 41 -4.52 7.23 -7.21
N VAL A 42 -4.46 6.03 -7.80
CA VAL A 42 -3.22 5.24 -7.87
C VAL A 42 -2.68 5.24 -9.28
N VAL A 43 -1.37 5.45 -9.41
CA VAL A 43 -0.62 5.32 -10.65
C VAL A 43 -0.38 3.84 -10.93
N VAL A 44 -0.80 3.37 -12.10
CA VAL A 44 -0.79 1.94 -12.45
C VAL A 44 0.07 1.60 -13.66
N SER A 45 0.71 2.60 -14.27
CA SER A 45 1.61 2.45 -15.41
C SER A 45 2.87 3.30 -15.26
N GLU A 46 3.90 2.91 -15.99
CA GLU A 46 5.24 3.50 -16.01
C GLU A 46 5.36 4.78 -16.85
N SER A 47 4.28 5.22 -17.51
CA SER A 47 4.27 6.33 -18.47
C SER A 47 4.69 7.68 -17.86
N MET A 48 4.55 7.84 -16.55
CA MET A 48 4.92 9.06 -15.81
C MET A 48 6.23 8.92 -15.03
N GLU A 49 6.95 7.80 -15.18
CA GLU A 49 8.29 7.71 -14.60
C GLU A 49 9.24 8.72 -15.26
N PRO A 50 10.21 9.29 -14.52
CA PRO A 50 10.49 9.07 -13.10
C PRO A 50 9.73 10.05 -12.17
N THR A 51 8.78 10.83 -12.67
CA THR A 51 8.10 11.87 -11.89
C THR A 51 7.06 11.27 -10.95
N LEU A 52 6.26 10.33 -11.44
CA LEU A 52 5.33 9.51 -10.66
C LEU A 52 5.70 8.03 -10.83
N GLY A 53 5.86 7.33 -9.72
CA GLY A 53 6.16 5.89 -9.71
C GLY A 53 4.91 5.05 -9.87
N VAL A 54 5.09 3.83 -10.37
CA VAL A 54 4.03 2.81 -10.33
C VAL A 54 3.70 2.48 -8.87
N GLY A 55 2.41 2.40 -8.54
CA GLY A 55 1.94 2.19 -7.17
C GLY A 55 1.94 3.45 -6.29
N ASP A 56 2.30 4.62 -6.83
CA ASP A 56 2.17 5.88 -6.10
C ASP A 56 0.70 6.23 -5.90
N TYR A 57 0.38 6.70 -4.69
CA TYR A 57 -0.81 7.52 -4.50
C TYR A 57 -0.54 8.92 -5.00
N ILE A 58 -1.43 9.45 -5.84
CA ILE A 58 -1.43 10.85 -6.26
C ILE A 58 -2.57 11.59 -5.60
N LEU A 59 -2.26 12.79 -5.14
CA LEU A 59 -3.24 13.73 -4.59
C LEU A 59 -3.67 14.69 -5.69
N VAL A 60 -4.97 14.70 -5.96
CA VAL A 60 -5.58 15.42 -7.06
C VAL A 60 -6.45 16.54 -6.50
N ARG A 61 -6.28 17.74 -7.05
CA ARG A 61 -7.13 18.89 -6.77
C ARG A 61 -7.89 19.29 -8.03
N GLY A 62 -9.18 19.54 -7.91
CA GLY A 62 -10.00 20.09 -8.98
C GLY A 62 -9.44 21.40 -9.49
N VAL A 63 -9.74 21.70 -10.76
CA VAL A 63 -9.31 22.93 -11.43
C VAL A 63 -10.56 23.76 -11.66
N GLU A 64 -10.65 24.92 -11.00
CA GLU A 64 -11.77 25.85 -11.15
C GLU A 64 -11.64 26.67 -12.45
N ASP A 65 -10.44 27.20 -12.71
CA ASP A 65 -10.10 27.88 -13.97
C ASP A 65 -9.08 27.05 -14.75
N VAL A 66 -9.53 26.51 -15.88
CA VAL A 66 -8.72 25.69 -16.79
C VAL A 66 -7.50 26.47 -17.33
N ASN A 67 -7.58 27.80 -17.36
CA ASN A 67 -6.45 28.63 -17.77
C ASN A 67 -5.30 28.65 -16.75
N SER A 68 -5.54 28.23 -15.51
CA SER A 68 -4.49 28.13 -14.48
C SER A 68 -3.57 26.92 -14.68
N ILE A 69 -3.89 26.00 -15.61
CA ILE A 69 -3.07 24.81 -15.88
C ILE A 69 -1.84 25.24 -16.69
N GLU A 70 -0.65 25.12 -16.08
CA GLU A 70 0.60 25.42 -16.77
C GLU A 70 0.89 24.36 -17.84
N VAL A 71 1.35 24.79 -19.02
CA VAL A 71 1.69 23.89 -20.13
C VAL A 71 3.16 23.98 -20.50
N GLY A 72 3.72 22.85 -20.94
CA GLY A 72 5.09 22.76 -21.47
C GLY A 72 5.92 21.67 -20.79
N PRO A 73 7.25 21.67 -20.94
CA PRO A 73 8.13 20.65 -20.36
C PRO A 73 8.09 20.59 -18.82
N ARG A 74 7.74 21.70 -18.18
CA ARG A 74 7.52 21.81 -16.73
C ARG A 74 6.05 22.10 -16.40
N GLY A 75 5.15 21.84 -17.35
CA GLY A 75 3.72 22.06 -17.16
C GLY A 75 3.14 21.16 -16.08
N ASP A 76 1.90 21.45 -15.72
CA ASP A 76 1.16 20.73 -14.71
C ASP A 76 0.89 19.28 -15.14
N ILE A 77 0.86 18.37 -14.17
CA ILE A 77 0.41 17.00 -14.37
C ILE A 77 -1.09 16.97 -14.10
N ILE A 78 -1.87 16.58 -15.10
CA ILE A 78 -3.32 16.57 -15.03
C ILE A 78 -3.84 15.14 -15.10
N VAL A 79 -4.90 14.90 -14.33
CA VAL A 79 -5.72 13.70 -14.43
C VAL A 79 -6.92 14.05 -15.30
N PHE A 80 -7.18 13.23 -16.31
CA PHE A 80 -8.31 13.43 -17.20
C PHE A 80 -8.96 12.09 -17.59
N LEU A 81 -10.23 12.14 -17.95
CA LEU A 81 -10.91 11.04 -18.59
C LEU A 81 -10.44 10.97 -20.05
N LYS A 82 -9.92 9.82 -20.48
CA LYS A 82 -9.46 9.61 -21.86
C LYS A 82 -10.58 9.96 -22.85
N PRO A 83 -10.32 10.81 -23.85
CA PRO A 83 -11.31 11.11 -24.89
C PRO A 83 -11.87 9.84 -25.53
N GLY A 84 -13.21 9.75 -25.60
CA GLY A 84 -13.90 8.58 -26.16
C GLY A 84 -14.01 7.36 -25.22
N SER A 85 -13.47 7.42 -24.00
CA SER A 85 -13.66 6.38 -22.98
C SER A 85 -14.67 6.83 -21.93
N LEU A 86 -15.39 5.87 -21.35
CA LEU A 86 -16.36 6.14 -20.29
C LEU A 86 -15.73 6.11 -18.89
N ASN A 87 -14.64 5.36 -18.69
CA ASN A 87 -14.09 5.07 -17.35
C ASN A 87 -12.56 4.87 -17.34
N GLU A 88 -11.83 5.33 -18.35
CA GLU A 88 -10.36 5.23 -18.39
C GLU A 88 -9.75 6.59 -18.04
N TYR A 89 -9.23 6.71 -16.81
CA TYR A 89 -8.54 7.92 -16.38
C TYR A 89 -7.04 7.82 -16.70
N ILE A 90 -6.46 8.91 -17.18
CA ILE A 90 -5.05 9.00 -17.53
C ILE A 90 -4.45 10.18 -16.77
N VAL A 91 -3.22 10.00 -16.28
CA VAL A 91 -2.43 11.04 -15.63
C VAL A 91 -1.23 11.33 -16.50
N HIS A 92 -1.18 12.49 -17.15
CA HIS A 92 -0.06 12.91 -18.01
C HIS A 92 0.24 14.40 -17.85
N ARG A 93 1.43 14.83 -18.29
CA ARG A 93 1.82 16.24 -18.27
C ARG A 93 1.13 17.01 -19.39
N ALA A 94 0.59 18.17 -19.06
CA ALA A 94 0.08 19.11 -20.05
C ALA A 94 1.25 19.77 -20.78
N VAL A 95 1.42 19.48 -22.07
CA VAL A 95 2.53 19.97 -22.90
C VAL A 95 2.11 21.07 -23.88
N GLY A 96 0.81 21.24 -24.10
CA GLY A 96 0.29 22.30 -24.96
C GLY A 96 -1.17 22.62 -24.69
N ARG A 97 -1.57 23.83 -25.06
CA ARG A 97 -2.95 24.33 -24.99
C ARG A 97 -3.40 24.77 -26.37
N ILE A 98 -4.60 24.38 -26.77
CA ILE A 98 -5.18 24.65 -28.09
C ILE A 98 -6.59 25.20 -27.87
N PRO A 99 -6.78 26.52 -27.96
CA PRO A 99 -8.10 27.12 -28.00
C PRO A 99 -8.78 26.76 -29.33
N ARG A 100 -9.99 26.19 -29.28
CA ARG A 100 -10.80 25.85 -30.47
C ARG A 100 -12.28 25.99 -30.15
N ASP A 101 -13.03 26.69 -31.01
CA ASP A 101 -14.50 26.83 -30.92
C ASP A 101 -15.02 27.30 -29.54
N GLY A 102 -14.27 28.19 -28.87
CA GLY A 102 -14.63 28.71 -27.54
C GLY A 102 -14.31 27.77 -26.37
N ALA A 103 -13.70 26.62 -26.62
CA ALA A 103 -13.24 25.68 -25.60
C ALA A 103 -11.71 25.51 -25.64
N ILE A 104 -11.15 25.03 -24.53
CA ILE A 104 -9.73 24.71 -24.43
C ILE A 104 -9.53 23.19 -24.57
N TYR A 105 -8.57 22.84 -25.43
CA TYR A 105 -8.06 21.49 -25.55
C TYR A 105 -6.59 21.44 -25.09
N PHE A 106 -6.21 20.35 -24.43
CA PHE A 106 -4.85 20.11 -23.99
C PHE A 106 -4.21 19.01 -24.81
N LYS A 107 -2.94 19.22 -25.16
CA LYS A 107 -2.05 18.15 -25.56
C LYS A 107 -1.33 17.64 -24.32
N THR A 108 -1.38 16.33 -24.12
CA THR A 108 -0.79 15.66 -22.97
C THR A 108 0.31 14.70 -23.41
N LYS A 109 1.25 14.42 -22.51
CA LYS A 109 2.33 13.46 -22.74
C LYS A 109 2.76 12.82 -21.43
N GLY A 110 2.93 11.50 -21.43
CA GLY A 110 3.62 10.79 -20.36
C GLY A 110 5.10 11.19 -20.33
N ASP A 111 5.64 11.47 -19.16
CA ASP A 111 7.05 11.86 -19.00
C ASP A 111 8.02 10.82 -19.59
N ASN A 112 7.67 9.54 -19.48
CA ASN A 112 8.41 8.40 -20.03
C ASN A 112 8.03 8.05 -21.48
N ASN A 113 6.97 8.65 -22.04
CA ASN A 113 6.53 8.33 -23.41
C ASN A 113 7.42 9.02 -24.45
N VAL A 114 7.64 8.38 -25.59
CA VAL A 114 8.46 8.95 -26.68
C VAL A 114 7.74 10.10 -27.39
N ALA A 115 6.42 9.98 -27.57
CA ALA A 115 5.59 10.96 -28.25
C ALA A 115 4.46 11.47 -27.34
N PRO A 116 3.89 12.66 -27.63
CA PRO A 116 2.63 13.10 -27.05
C PRO A 116 1.49 12.12 -27.33
N ASP A 117 0.45 12.20 -26.52
CA ASP A 117 -0.78 11.45 -26.75
C ASP A 117 -1.39 11.86 -28.10
N TRP A 118 -1.96 10.89 -28.80
CA TRP A 118 -2.56 11.06 -30.13
C TRP A 118 -3.93 11.74 -30.11
N TRP A 119 -4.52 11.91 -28.92
CA TRP A 119 -5.78 12.62 -28.70
C TRP A 119 -5.55 14.03 -28.13
N GLU A 120 -6.55 14.89 -28.29
CA GLU A 120 -6.63 16.18 -27.61
C GLU A 120 -7.63 16.06 -26.46
N VAL A 121 -7.26 16.51 -25.27
CA VAL A 121 -8.09 16.41 -24.06
C VAL A 121 -8.92 17.67 -23.94
N PRO A 122 -10.25 17.61 -24.07
CA PRO A 122 -11.09 18.79 -23.85
C PRO A 122 -11.13 19.15 -22.37
N GLU A 123 -11.32 20.43 -22.06
CA GLU A 123 -11.36 20.95 -20.70
C GLU A 123 -12.35 20.25 -19.76
N TRP A 124 -13.51 19.82 -20.27
CA TRP A 124 -14.53 19.10 -19.48
C TRP A 124 -14.15 17.66 -19.12
N ASN A 125 -13.12 17.10 -19.75
CA ASN A 125 -12.58 15.79 -19.39
C ASN A 125 -11.55 15.89 -18.25
N ILE A 126 -11.14 17.10 -17.85
CA ILE A 126 -10.15 17.28 -16.78
C ILE A 126 -10.81 17.01 -15.43
N VAL A 127 -10.22 16.06 -14.69
CA VAL A 127 -10.65 15.68 -13.34
C VAL A 127 -9.97 16.55 -12.29
N GLY A 128 -8.73 16.93 -12.55
CA GLY A 128 -7.95 17.78 -11.67
C GLY A 128 -6.46 17.77 -12.00
N ARG A 129 -5.70 18.52 -11.21
CA ARG A 129 -4.24 18.60 -11.25
C ARG A 129 -3.64 17.83 -10.08
N VAL A 130 -2.55 17.12 -10.35
CA VAL A 130 -1.75 16.45 -9.32
C VAL A 130 -0.90 17.49 -8.59
N TYR A 131 -1.01 17.54 -7.26
CA TYR A 131 -0.25 18.47 -6.42
C TYR A 131 0.69 17.80 -5.42
N GLY A 132 0.59 16.47 -5.27
CA GLY A 132 1.43 15.70 -4.37
C GLY A 132 1.33 14.21 -4.67
N ARG A 133 2.26 13.44 -4.12
CA ARG A 133 2.26 11.98 -4.20
C ARG A 133 2.84 11.33 -2.95
N VAL A 134 2.37 10.13 -2.63
CA VAL A 134 2.91 9.26 -1.59
C VAL A 134 3.36 7.96 -2.26
N PRO A 135 4.66 7.61 -2.23
CA PRO A 135 5.18 6.51 -3.02
C PRO A 135 4.78 5.16 -2.46
N LEU A 136 4.63 4.16 -3.33
CA LEU A 136 4.40 2.74 -3.01
C LEU A 136 3.07 2.40 -2.30
N VAL A 137 2.52 3.27 -1.47
CA VAL A 137 1.34 2.99 -0.62
C VAL A 137 0.11 2.59 -1.46
N GLY A 138 0.02 3.06 -2.71
CA GLY A 138 -1.07 2.70 -3.62
C GLY A 138 -1.10 1.21 -3.99
N TYR A 139 0.01 0.47 -3.87
CA TYR A 139 0.03 -0.97 -4.08
C TYR A 139 -0.91 -1.73 -3.15
N PHE A 140 -1.05 -1.31 -1.89
CA PHE A 140 -1.98 -1.93 -0.95
C PHE A 140 -3.41 -1.88 -1.49
N SER A 141 -3.85 -0.70 -1.94
CA SER A 141 -5.21 -0.54 -2.46
C SER A 141 -5.42 -1.07 -3.86
N LEU A 142 -4.37 -1.33 -4.63
CA LEU A 142 -4.48 -2.14 -5.84
C LEU A 142 -4.65 -3.61 -5.50
N PHE A 143 -3.88 -4.11 -4.54
CA PHE A 143 -3.90 -5.50 -4.12
C PHE A 143 -5.27 -5.89 -3.52
N GLU A 144 -5.85 -5.08 -2.64
CA GLU A 144 -7.15 -5.38 -2.01
C GLU A 144 -8.34 -5.49 -2.99
N ARG A 145 -8.19 -5.01 -4.22
CA ARG A 145 -9.21 -5.12 -5.30
C ARG A 145 -9.12 -6.40 -6.11
N THR A 146 -8.05 -7.15 -5.90
CA THR A 146 -7.79 -8.40 -6.59
C THR A 146 -8.36 -9.57 -5.81
N SER A 147 -8.71 -10.65 -6.49
CA SER A 147 -9.17 -11.90 -5.90
C SER A 147 -8.13 -12.43 -4.90
N GLY A 148 -6.85 -12.43 -5.27
CA GLY A 148 -5.75 -12.84 -4.40
C GLY A 148 -5.62 -11.96 -3.16
N GLY A 149 -5.81 -10.65 -3.29
CA GLY A 149 -5.78 -9.74 -2.15
C GLY A 149 -6.95 -9.91 -1.21
N ILE A 150 -8.17 -10.07 -1.72
CA ILE A 150 -9.36 -10.36 -0.90
C ILE A 150 -9.19 -11.68 -0.14
N VAL A 151 -8.74 -12.74 -0.83
CA VAL A 151 -8.45 -14.03 -0.18
C VAL A 151 -7.39 -13.88 0.91
N THR A 152 -6.32 -13.11 0.64
CA THR A 152 -5.25 -12.84 1.62
C THR A 152 -5.79 -12.10 2.84
N ILE A 153 -6.60 -11.05 2.66
CA ILE A 153 -7.21 -10.28 3.76
C ILE A 153 -8.13 -11.20 4.59
N ILE A 154 -8.99 -11.99 3.94
CA ILE A 154 -9.86 -12.95 4.64
C ILE A 154 -9.01 -13.96 5.42
N ALA A 155 -7.94 -14.49 4.83
CA ALA A 155 -7.04 -15.41 5.50
C ALA A 155 -6.37 -14.78 6.73
N LEU A 156 -5.89 -13.54 6.63
CA LEU A 156 -5.29 -12.80 7.75
C LEU A 156 -6.31 -12.48 8.85
N VAL A 157 -7.55 -12.10 8.49
CA VAL A 157 -8.63 -11.88 9.47
C VAL A 157 -9.00 -13.17 10.18
N CYS A 158 -9.21 -14.26 9.44
CA CYS A 158 -9.46 -15.58 10.02
C CYS A 158 -8.31 -16.01 10.92
N LEU A 159 -7.07 -15.80 10.50
CA LEU A 159 -5.90 -16.07 11.32
C LEU A 159 -6.00 -15.32 12.65
N VAL A 160 -6.18 -14.00 12.66
CA VAL A 160 -6.29 -13.20 13.90
C VAL A 160 -7.43 -13.67 14.80
N LEU A 161 -8.59 -13.99 14.22
CA LEU A 161 -9.77 -14.40 15.00
C LEU A 161 -9.65 -15.81 15.60
N PHE A 162 -8.98 -16.72 14.89
CA PHE A 162 -8.88 -18.14 15.30
C PHE A 162 -7.50 -18.50 15.85
N ILE A 163 -6.60 -17.52 16.01
CA ILE A 163 -5.22 -17.81 16.42
C ILE A 163 -5.15 -18.51 17.77
N ASP A 164 -6.01 -18.13 18.72
CA ASP A 164 -6.10 -18.72 20.06
C ASP A 164 -6.50 -20.20 20.03
N TYR A 165 -7.31 -20.58 19.04
CA TYR A 165 -7.74 -21.96 18.84
C TYR A 165 -6.68 -22.80 18.12
N ILE A 166 -5.97 -22.20 17.17
CA ILE A 166 -4.91 -22.87 16.38
C ILE A 166 -3.63 -23.05 17.24
N VAL A 167 -3.28 -22.05 18.03
CA VAL A 167 -2.08 -22.02 18.88
C VAL A 167 -2.48 -21.63 20.30
N PRO A 168 -2.97 -22.58 21.10
CA PRO A 168 -3.28 -22.30 22.50
C PRO A 168 -2.00 -21.94 23.26
N PRO A 169 -2.06 -20.97 24.18
CA PRO A 169 -0.94 -20.67 25.07
C PRO A 169 -0.64 -21.88 25.97
N GLU A 170 0.63 -22.08 26.33
CA GLU A 170 0.97 -23.07 27.34
C GLU A 170 0.40 -22.62 28.69
N ARG A 171 -0.29 -23.50 29.42
CA ARG A 171 -0.74 -23.23 30.80
C ARG A 171 0.49 -23.25 31.72
N GLY A 172 1.28 -22.19 31.69
CA GLY A 172 2.45 -21.98 32.53
C GLY A 172 2.30 -20.71 33.35
N GLU A 173 2.36 -20.85 34.67
CA GLU A 173 2.34 -19.74 35.63
C GLU A 173 3.41 -18.69 35.30
N GLY A 174 3.12 -17.43 35.60
CA GLY A 174 4.02 -16.29 35.33
C GLY A 174 5.39 -16.47 35.98
N ALA A 175 6.32 -17.07 35.25
CA ALA A 175 7.70 -17.20 35.64
C ALA A 175 8.33 -15.79 35.65
N LEU A 176 8.82 -15.38 36.82
CA LEU A 176 9.62 -14.18 36.97
C LEU A 176 10.91 -14.34 36.16
N ILE A 177 11.07 -13.51 35.13
CA ILE A 177 12.21 -13.55 34.23
C ILE A 177 13.45 -13.01 34.98
N PRO A 178 14.60 -13.72 34.99
CA PRO A 178 15.82 -13.25 35.63
C PRO A 178 16.29 -11.90 35.05
N SER A 179 16.81 -11.00 35.90
CA SER A 179 17.22 -9.63 35.50
C SER A 179 18.25 -9.56 34.37
N GLY A 180 19.05 -10.62 34.17
CA GLY A 180 20.00 -10.76 33.05
C GLY A 180 19.34 -10.95 31.68
N GLU A 181 18.23 -11.69 31.61
CA GLU A 181 17.47 -11.91 30.37
C GLU A 181 16.78 -10.63 29.89
N GLU A 182 16.39 -9.76 30.82
CA GLU A 182 15.74 -8.50 30.49
C GLU A 182 16.66 -7.51 29.75
N LYS A 183 17.95 -7.47 30.09
CA LYS A 183 18.94 -6.62 29.40
C LYS A 183 19.16 -7.05 27.95
N TRP A 184 19.33 -8.36 27.72
CA TRP A 184 19.51 -8.90 26.37
C TRP A 184 18.25 -8.74 25.52
N ARG A 185 17.07 -8.96 26.09
CA ARG A 185 15.79 -8.77 25.39
C ARG A 185 15.53 -7.33 24.98
N LYS A 186 15.93 -6.35 25.80
CA LYS A 186 15.90 -4.93 25.41
C LYS A 186 16.80 -4.67 24.20
N GLY A 187 18.01 -5.26 24.16
CA GLY A 187 18.89 -5.20 23.00
C GLY A 187 18.25 -5.76 21.73
N LEU A 188 17.61 -6.94 21.81
CA LEU A 188 16.86 -7.53 20.71
C LEU A 188 15.68 -6.67 20.26
N SER A 189 14.95 -6.05 21.19
CA SER A 189 13.85 -5.13 20.88
C SER A 189 14.34 -3.96 20.04
N TYR A 190 15.41 -3.28 20.46
CA TYR A 190 15.98 -2.15 19.71
C TYR A 190 16.49 -2.57 18.33
N MET A 191 17.15 -3.73 18.22
CA MET A 191 17.58 -4.26 16.93
C MET A 191 16.38 -4.54 16.02
N THR A 192 15.32 -5.14 16.55
CA THR A 192 14.10 -5.44 15.79
C THR A 192 13.41 -4.17 15.30
N LEU A 193 13.23 -3.18 16.18
CA LEU A 193 12.67 -1.87 15.81
C LEU A 193 13.53 -1.18 14.75
N THR A 194 14.86 -1.30 14.86
CA THR A 194 15.78 -0.76 13.84
C THR A 194 15.58 -1.44 12.51
N LEU A 195 15.47 -2.78 12.48
CA LEU A 195 15.25 -3.53 11.24
C LEU A 195 13.88 -3.23 10.62
N LEU A 196 12.81 -3.05 11.42
CA LEU A 196 11.50 -2.60 10.94
C LEU A 196 11.55 -1.20 10.33
N LEU A 197 12.36 -0.30 10.90
CA LEU A 197 12.59 1.02 10.31
C LEU A 197 13.39 0.90 9.00
N LEU A 198 14.42 0.05 8.97
CA LEU A 198 15.22 -0.19 7.77
C LEU A 198 14.39 -0.79 6.63
N SER A 199 13.48 -1.72 6.90
CA SER A 199 12.59 -2.28 5.87
C SER A 199 11.55 -1.28 5.36
N SER A 200 11.30 -0.20 6.08
CA SER A 200 10.45 0.91 5.61
C SER A 200 11.20 1.99 4.81
N LEU A 201 12.53 1.91 4.71
CA LEU A 201 13.34 2.85 3.94
C LEU A 201 12.94 3.01 2.47
N PRO A 202 12.50 1.98 1.71
CA PRO A 202 12.08 2.18 0.32
C PRO A 202 10.98 3.24 0.19
N CYS A 203 10.05 3.29 1.14
CA CYS A 203 8.97 4.27 1.14
C CYS A 203 9.48 5.72 1.35
N LEU A 204 10.59 5.89 2.08
CA LEU A 204 11.19 7.20 2.40
C LEU A 204 12.23 7.64 1.37
N LEU A 205 13.06 6.70 0.92
CA LEU A 205 14.20 6.94 0.04
C LEU A 205 13.83 6.90 -1.44
N PHE A 206 12.57 6.61 -1.77
CA PHE A 206 12.02 6.63 -3.13
C PHE A 206 12.48 7.90 -3.90
N TYR A 207 12.53 9.05 -3.24
CA TYR A 207 12.88 10.31 -3.90
C TYR A 207 14.36 10.47 -4.25
N PHE A 208 15.25 9.80 -3.54
CA PHE A 208 16.69 10.14 -3.54
C PHE A 208 17.57 9.12 -4.25
N LEU A 209 17.19 7.84 -4.25
CA LEU A 209 18.06 6.74 -4.70
C LEU A 209 17.67 6.19 -6.07
N LYS A 210 17.55 7.09 -7.06
CA LYS A 210 17.24 6.69 -8.44
C LYS A 210 18.30 5.71 -8.98
N GLY A 211 17.85 4.54 -9.41
CA GLY A 211 18.70 3.48 -9.98
C GLY A 211 19.16 2.42 -8.97
N LEU A 212 18.94 2.63 -7.67
CA LEU A 212 19.23 1.65 -6.61
C LEU A 212 17.96 0.99 -6.04
N TRP A 213 16.81 1.25 -6.63
CA TRP A 213 15.48 0.73 -6.26
C TRP A 213 15.48 -0.75 -5.90
N VAL A 214 15.92 -1.60 -6.83
CA VAL A 214 15.96 -3.05 -6.65
C VAL A 214 16.83 -3.42 -5.45
N LEU A 215 17.98 -2.77 -5.27
CA LEU A 215 18.86 -3.03 -4.12
C LEU A 215 18.18 -2.63 -2.81
N VAL A 216 17.55 -1.45 -2.77
CA VAL A 216 16.86 -0.93 -1.59
C VAL A 216 15.70 -1.83 -1.18
N ASP A 217 14.89 -2.29 -2.14
CA ASP A 217 13.78 -3.22 -1.87
C ASP A 217 14.28 -4.60 -1.42
N VAL A 218 15.33 -5.12 -2.04
CA VAL A 218 15.94 -6.40 -1.63
C VAL A 218 16.50 -6.30 -0.21
N VAL A 219 17.22 -5.22 0.12
CA VAL A 219 17.73 -4.99 1.48
C VAL A 219 16.57 -4.87 2.47
N ALA A 220 15.50 -4.16 2.11
CA ALA A 220 14.32 -4.03 2.95
C ALA A 220 13.65 -5.39 3.22
N LEU A 221 13.54 -6.25 2.23
CA LEU A 221 13.04 -7.62 2.40
C LEU A 221 13.98 -8.44 3.28
N LEU A 222 15.29 -8.39 3.07
CA LEU A 222 16.25 -9.10 3.93
C LEU A 222 16.15 -8.64 5.39
N CYS A 223 15.97 -7.34 5.63
CA CYS A 223 15.71 -6.80 6.96
C CYS A 223 14.39 -7.34 7.53
N TRP A 224 13.33 -7.41 6.72
CA TRP A 224 12.05 -7.99 7.14
C TRP A 224 12.16 -9.49 7.48
N TYR A 225 12.87 -10.28 6.69
CA TYR A 225 13.16 -11.69 7.00
C TYR A 225 13.90 -11.86 8.33
N ALA A 226 14.85 -10.96 8.63
CA ALA A 226 15.51 -10.93 9.93
C ALA A 226 14.54 -10.52 11.05
N CYS A 227 13.65 -9.56 10.81
CA CYS A 227 12.57 -9.20 11.75
C CYS A 227 11.66 -10.38 12.06
N ASP A 228 11.26 -11.16 11.06
CA ASP A 228 10.34 -12.30 11.26
C ASP A 228 10.88 -13.32 12.27
N LEU A 229 12.20 -13.48 12.36
CA LEU A 229 12.84 -14.29 13.38
C LEU A 229 12.92 -13.60 14.74
N LEU A 230 13.26 -12.30 14.75
CA LEU A 230 13.60 -11.55 15.95
C LEU A 230 12.38 -10.96 16.68
N LEU A 231 11.28 -10.71 15.97
CA LEU A 231 10.12 -10.00 16.49
C LEU A 231 9.45 -10.73 17.65
N PRO A 232 9.21 -12.06 17.59
CA PRO A 232 8.71 -12.78 18.75
C PRO A 232 9.71 -12.77 19.92
N LEU A 233 11.01 -12.79 19.65
CA LEU A 233 12.06 -12.78 20.66
C LEU A 233 12.21 -11.42 21.37
N GLY A 234 12.08 -10.33 20.62
CA GLY A 234 12.28 -8.97 21.12
C GLY A 234 11.07 -8.48 21.93
N ILE A 235 9.86 -8.69 21.41
CA ILE A 235 8.64 -8.16 22.03
C ILE A 235 8.18 -9.10 23.13
N ARG A 236 7.78 -8.52 24.28
CA ARG A 236 7.35 -9.30 25.45
C ARG A 236 6.07 -10.07 25.17
N ASP A 237 5.03 -9.36 24.75
CA ASP A 237 3.70 -9.91 24.50
C ASP A 237 3.63 -10.53 23.09
N GLU A 238 3.13 -11.76 22.99
CA GLU A 238 2.95 -12.46 21.71
C GLU A 238 1.94 -11.74 20.82
N ASP A 239 0.87 -11.21 21.38
CA ASP A 239 -0.19 -10.56 20.61
C ASP A 239 0.30 -9.21 20.06
N ASP A 240 1.07 -8.45 20.83
CA ASP A 240 1.73 -7.22 20.34
C ASP A 240 2.68 -7.54 19.17
N SER A 241 3.43 -8.64 19.27
CA SER A 241 4.35 -9.05 18.21
C SER A 241 3.62 -9.46 16.93
N LEU A 242 2.48 -10.14 17.05
CA LEU A 242 1.61 -10.50 15.92
C LEU A 242 1.01 -9.25 15.27
N MET A 243 0.50 -8.32 16.07
CA MET A 243 -0.11 -7.09 15.55
C MET A 243 0.92 -6.21 14.84
N LEU A 244 2.11 -6.04 15.42
CA LEU A 244 3.17 -5.26 14.78
C LEU A 244 3.65 -5.92 13.48
N TRP A 245 3.77 -7.25 13.47
CA TRP A 245 4.06 -8.01 12.26
C TRP A 245 3.01 -7.78 11.19
N LEU A 246 1.72 -7.89 11.54
CA LEU A 246 0.61 -7.74 10.60
C LEU A 246 0.57 -6.34 9.99
N TYR A 247 0.73 -5.28 10.79
CA TYR A 247 0.76 -3.91 10.29
C TYR A 247 1.96 -3.67 9.37
N HIS A 248 3.14 -4.17 9.75
CA HIS A 248 4.34 -4.00 8.95
C HIS A 248 4.26 -4.78 7.63
N PHE A 249 3.79 -6.03 7.70
CA PHE A 249 3.57 -6.89 6.53
C PHE A 249 2.63 -6.22 5.54
N THR A 250 1.48 -5.74 6.01
CA THR A 250 0.43 -5.18 5.15
C THR A 250 0.77 -3.81 4.58
N LEU A 251 1.32 -2.90 5.39
CA LEU A 251 1.53 -1.52 5.00
C LEU A 251 2.90 -1.25 4.37
N ILE A 252 3.89 -2.10 4.61
CA ILE A 252 5.27 -1.89 4.14
C ILE A 252 5.70 -3.02 3.22
N VAL A 253 5.67 -4.27 3.69
CA VAL A 253 6.24 -5.40 2.96
C VAL A 253 5.46 -5.72 1.69
N LEU A 254 4.13 -5.69 1.73
CA LEU A 254 3.29 -5.88 0.54
C LEU A 254 3.58 -4.83 -0.54
N PRO A 255 3.59 -3.50 -0.25
CA PRO A 255 4.02 -2.50 -1.22
C PRO A 255 5.45 -2.68 -1.75
N VAL A 256 6.42 -2.92 -0.87
CA VAL A 256 7.84 -3.08 -1.26
C VAL A 256 8.04 -4.31 -2.14
N GLY A 257 7.44 -5.45 -1.76
CA GLY A 257 7.47 -6.66 -2.58
C GLY A 257 6.78 -6.46 -3.93
N SER A 258 5.73 -5.65 -3.98
CA SER A 258 5.03 -5.33 -5.22
C SER A 258 5.86 -4.45 -6.16
N ASP A 259 6.53 -3.42 -5.65
CA ASP A 259 7.45 -2.59 -6.46
C ASP A 259 8.61 -3.44 -6.96
N LEU A 260 9.22 -4.27 -6.10
CA LEU A 260 10.31 -5.14 -6.50
C LEU A 260 9.92 -6.06 -7.68
N ILE A 261 8.74 -6.68 -7.63
CA ILE A 261 8.28 -7.53 -8.74
C ILE A 261 8.08 -6.71 -10.00
N TYR A 262 7.50 -5.51 -9.90
CA TYR A 262 7.38 -4.61 -11.04
C TYR A 262 8.78 -4.29 -11.62
N ARG A 263 9.74 -3.89 -10.79
CA ARG A 263 11.12 -3.56 -11.20
C ARG A 263 11.84 -4.73 -11.85
N LEU A 264 11.58 -5.97 -11.41
CA LEU A 264 12.20 -7.17 -11.95
C LEU A 264 11.52 -7.71 -13.21
N THR A 265 10.20 -7.61 -13.31
CA THR A 265 9.41 -8.29 -14.37
C THR A 265 8.81 -7.34 -15.40
N GLY A 266 8.70 -6.05 -15.09
CA GLY A 266 7.98 -5.07 -15.90
C GLY A 266 6.45 -5.25 -15.89
N ILE A 267 5.90 -6.10 -15.03
CA ILE A 267 4.46 -6.30 -14.91
C ILE A 267 3.86 -5.16 -14.07
N THR A 268 3.22 -4.22 -14.74
CA THR A 268 2.55 -3.07 -14.12
C THR A 268 1.09 -3.37 -13.77
N PRO A 269 0.52 -2.71 -12.73
CA PRO A 269 -0.86 -2.93 -12.32
C PRO A 269 -1.92 -2.66 -13.38
N ASN A 270 -1.67 -1.79 -14.36
CA ASN A 270 -2.58 -1.58 -15.50
C ASN A 270 -2.80 -2.88 -16.33
N ARG A 271 -1.89 -3.86 -16.23
CA ARG A 271 -1.97 -5.16 -16.89
C ARG A 271 -2.59 -6.24 -16.01
N TRP A 272 -2.94 -5.94 -14.76
CA TRP A 272 -3.54 -6.94 -13.87
C TRP A 272 -4.97 -7.31 -14.27
N TRP A 273 -5.69 -6.40 -14.94
CA TRP A 273 -7.07 -6.59 -15.34
C TRP A 273 -7.25 -6.51 -16.86
N TYR A 274 -8.25 -7.22 -17.39
CA TYR A 274 -8.59 -7.19 -18.82
C TYR A 274 -9.12 -5.83 -19.30
N LYS A 275 -9.75 -5.06 -18.40
CA LYS A 275 -10.19 -3.71 -18.69
C LYS A 275 -9.09 -2.74 -18.27
N PRO A 276 -8.34 -2.16 -19.22
CA PRO A 276 -7.28 -1.23 -18.88
C PRO A 276 -7.86 0.02 -18.24
N SER A 277 -7.21 0.47 -17.19
CA SER A 277 -7.45 1.75 -16.52
C SER A 277 -6.09 2.40 -16.35
N GLY A 278 -5.87 3.57 -16.93
CA GLY A 278 -4.58 4.29 -16.81
C GLY A 278 -4.31 4.82 -15.40
N THR A 279 -5.36 4.97 -14.60
CA THR A 279 -5.38 5.24 -13.15
C THR A 279 -6.68 4.67 -12.59
N VAL A 280 -6.60 4.00 -11.44
CA VAL A 280 -7.78 3.34 -10.83
C VAL A 280 -8.32 4.22 -9.71
N PRO A 281 -9.60 4.63 -9.75
CA PRO A 281 -10.20 5.28 -8.61
C PRO A 281 -10.47 4.27 -7.48
N ILE A 282 -10.39 4.75 -6.23
CA ILE A 282 -10.98 4.25 -4.96
C ILE A 282 -11.95 3.03 -5.04
N ILE A 283 -12.89 3.08 -5.98
CA ILE A 283 -14.20 2.43 -5.87
C ILE A 283 -14.38 1.30 -6.92
N TRP A 284 -13.40 1.07 -7.79
CA TRP A 284 -13.44 0.01 -8.80
C TRP A 284 -13.25 -1.38 -8.18
N PHE A 285 -14.31 -2.20 -8.15
CA PHE A 285 -14.36 -3.54 -7.54
C PHE A 285 -14.13 -4.67 -8.57
N LEU A 286 -13.57 -5.79 -8.12
CA LEU A 286 -13.37 -7.09 -8.80
C LEU A 286 -13.61 -7.09 -10.32
N SER A 287 -12.58 -6.72 -11.08
CA SER A 287 -12.53 -6.91 -12.53
C SER A 287 -11.88 -8.24 -12.89
N GLY A 288 -12.17 -8.78 -14.09
CA GLY A 288 -11.51 -9.98 -14.57
C GLY A 288 -9.99 -9.81 -14.64
N GLU A 289 -9.26 -10.67 -13.95
CA GLU A 289 -7.79 -10.66 -13.82
C GLU A 289 -7.11 -11.39 -14.97
N THR A 290 -5.92 -10.92 -15.36
CA THR A 290 -5.16 -11.48 -16.47
C THR A 290 -4.18 -12.58 -16.02
N PRO A 291 -3.64 -13.39 -16.94
CA PRO A 291 -2.55 -14.31 -16.62
C PRO A 291 -1.30 -13.62 -16.04
N LEU A 292 -1.02 -12.37 -16.44
CA LEU A 292 0.11 -11.60 -15.91
C LEU A 292 -0.07 -11.27 -14.42
N TYR A 293 -1.32 -10.99 -13.99
CA TYR A 293 -1.62 -10.84 -12.58
C TYR A 293 -1.30 -12.11 -11.78
N TYR A 294 -1.66 -13.29 -12.27
CA TYR A 294 -1.37 -14.54 -11.56
C TYR A 294 0.13 -14.84 -11.49
N THR A 295 0.90 -14.46 -12.51
CA THR A 295 2.38 -14.50 -12.45
C THR A 295 2.90 -13.57 -11.36
N TYR A 296 2.42 -12.33 -11.30
CA TYR A 296 2.74 -11.38 -10.23
C TYR A 296 2.38 -11.96 -8.85
N LEU A 297 1.15 -12.45 -8.66
CA LEU A 297 0.65 -12.98 -7.39
C LEU A 297 1.47 -14.19 -6.92
N THR A 298 1.80 -15.11 -7.84
CA THR A 298 2.64 -16.28 -7.54
C THR A 298 4.04 -15.86 -7.12
N THR A 299 4.62 -14.87 -7.81
CA THR A 299 5.97 -14.36 -7.51
C THR A 299 5.98 -13.66 -6.15
N LEU A 300 4.94 -12.88 -5.84
CA LEU A 300 4.75 -12.25 -4.53
C LEU A 300 4.61 -13.29 -3.42
N GLY A 301 3.84 -14.35 -3.66
CA GLY A 301 3.73 -15.48 -2.74
C GLY A 301 5.07 -16.16 -2.49
N LEU A 302 5.84 -16.46 -3.53
CA LEU A 302 7.18 -17.07 -3.41
C LEU A 302 8.16 -16.18 -2.62
N LEU A 303 8.04 -14.86 -2.78
CA LEU A 303 8.89 -13.88 -2.10
C LEU A 303 8.53 -13.71 -0.62
N LEU A 304 7.25 -13.76 -0.28
CA LEU A 304 6.76 -13.37 1.06
C LEU A 304 6.38 -14.55 1.96
N LEU A 305 5.84 -15.65 1.41
CA LEU A 305 5.39 -16.79 2.22
C LEU A 305 6.51 -17.40 3.09
N PRO A 306 7.78 -17.52 2.64
CA PRO A 306 8.83 -18.04 3.51
C PRO A 306 9.06 -17.17 4.76
N GLY A 307 9.00 -15.84 4.64
CA GLY A 307 9.08 -14.91 5.78
C GLY A 307 7.91 -15.09 6.75
N CYS A 308 6.69 -15.15 6.22
CA CYS A 308 5.49 -15.46 7.02
C CYS A 308 5.64 -16.78 7.79
N LEU A 309 6.15 -17.84 7.13
CA LEU A 309 6.37 -19.13 7.78
C LEU A 309 7.41 -19.03 8.91
N ILE A 310 8.52 -18.32 8.69
CA ILE A 310 9.54 -18.07 9.72
C ILE A 310 8.91 -17.41 10.94
N PHE A 311 8.13 -16.34 10.72
CA PHE A 311 7.44 -15.62 11.79
C PHE A 311 6.46 -16.52 12.54
N PHE A 312 5.55 -17.21 11.86
CA PHE A 312 4.56 -18.03 12.56
C PHE A 312 5.16 -19.23 13.28
N LEU A 313 6.25 -19.82 12.77
CA LEU A 313 6.95 -20.90 13.44
C LEU A 313 7.67 -20.42 14.72
N SER A 314 8.37 -19.28 14.66
CA SER A 314 9.03 -18.69 15.83
C SER A 314 7.99 -18.20 16.84
N TRP A 315 6.99 -17.48 16.39
CA TRP A 315 5.89 -16.99 17.21
C TRP A 315 5.11 -18.13 17.89
N SER A 316 4.76 -19.19 17.16
CA SER A 316 4.04 -20.34 17.74
C SER A 316 4.87 -21.11 18.75
N LYS A 317 6.18 -21.23 18.56
CA LYS A 317 7.07 -21.86 19.56
C LYS A 317 7.09 -21.06 20.85
N LYS A 318 7.24 -19.73 20.75
CA LYS A 318 7.23 -18.83 21.90
C LYS A 318 5.93 -18.93 22.69
N ARG A 319 4.81 -18.84 22.00
CA ARG A 319 3.47 -18.88 22.59
C ARG A 319 3.18 -20.20 23.33
N ARG A 320 3.83 -21.29 22.91
CA ARG A 320 3.76 -22.60 23.56
C ARG A 320 4.87 -22.83 24.60
N GLY A 321 5.57 -21.78 25.04
CA GLY A 321 6.66 -21.85 26.03
C GLY A 321 7.86 -22.70 25.62
N ARG A 322 8.00 -23.04 24.33
CA ARG A 322 9.12 -23.86 23.84
C ARG A 322 10.35 -22.99 23.57
N PRO A 323 11.56 -23.48 23.88
CA PRO A 323 12.79 -22.76 23.56
C PRO A 323 12.90 -22.55 22.04
N LEU A 324 13.19 -21.31 21.66
CA LEU A 324 13.28 -20.88 20.25
C LEU A 324 14.62 -21.24 19.61
N LEU A 325 15.67 -21.28 20.43
CA LEU A 325 17.00 -21.77 20.09
C LEU A 325 17.21 -23.13 20.76
N PRO A 326 17.85 -24.11 20.09
CA PRO A 326 18.31 -25.31 20.78
C PRO A 326 19.25 -24.87 21.92
N GLU A 327 19.11 -25.50 23.09
CA GLU A 327 20.06 -25.31 24.19
C GLU A 327 21.47 -25.64 23.66
N LEU A 328 22.34 -24.64 23.65
CA LEU A 328 23.73 -24.73 23.20
C LEU A 328 24.63 -25.27 24.31
#